data_AF-A0A7C4GVI9-F1
#
_entry.id   AF-A0A7C4GVI9-F1
#
_cell.length_a   1.000
_cell.length_b   1.000
_cell.length_c   1.000
_cell.angle_alpha   90.00
_cell.angle_beta   90.00
_cell.angle_gamma   90.00
#
_symmetry.space_group_name_H-M   'P 1'
#
loop_
_entity.id
_entity.type
_entity.pdbx_description
1 polymer ?
#
loop_
_entity_poly.entity_id
_entity_poly.type
_entity_poly.pdbx_seq_one_letter_code
_entity_poly.pdbx_strand_id
1 'polypeptide(L)'
;MKYDDVIPIVNEIIASYTIKLTVRQIFYRIISPPYQLFANTMQNYKQFDRLLTRARERGDIDWERIEDRARTTIGGDFGYSSPEDFINSQIYWFKNSWDSYTRRVWDEQPYYVEV
;
A
#
# COMPACT_ATOMS: atom_id res chain seq x y z
N MET A 1 -20.02 -12.49 -7.91
CA MET A 1 -19.19 -12.86 -6.76
C MET A 1 -20.10 -13.13 -5.56
N LYS A 2 -20.21 -14.38 -5.10
CA LYS A 2 -21.03 -14.74 -3.94
C LYS A 2 -20.16 -14.81 -2.68
N TYR A 3 -20.74 -14.49 -1.54
CA TYR A 3 -20.04 -14.44 -0.26
C TYR A 3 -19.51 -15.82 0.15
N ASP A 4 -20.40 -16.81 0.15
CA ASP A 4 -20.12 -18.16 0.64
C ASP A 4 -19.09 -18.91 -0.22
N ASP A 5 -18.95 -18.54 -1.49
CA ASP A 5 -17.95 -19.11 -2.40
C ASP A 5 -16.55 -18.50 -2.17
N VAL A 6 -16.47 -17.23 -1.74
CA VAL A 6 -15.21 -16.45 -1.74
C VAL A 6 -14.52 -16.48 -0.39
N ILE A 7 -15.26 -16.30 0.70
CA ILE A 7 -14.66 -16.15 2.04
C ILE A 7 -13.89 -17.40 2.49
N PRO A 8 -14.36 -18.64 2.26
CA PRO A 8 -13.58 -19.84 2.60
C PRO A 8 -12.22 -19.87 1.90
N ILE A 9 -12.18 -19.53 0.61
CA ILE A 9 -10.95 -19.49 -0.19
C ILE A 9 -10.03 -18.37 0.28
N VAL A 10 -10.58 -17.21 0.66
CA VAL A 10 -9.79 -16.13 1.25
C VAL A 10 -9.10 -16.60 2.54
N ASN A 11 -9.82 -17.30 3.42
CA ASN A 11 -9.25 -17.80 4.67
C ASN A 11 -8.18 -18.87 4.42
N GLU A 12 -8.37 -19.75 3.44
CA GLU A 12 -7.35 -20.71 3.00
C GLU A 12 -6.08 -20.00 2.49
N ILE A 13 -6.25 -19.01 1.62
CA ILE A 13 -5.15 -18.20 1.10
C ILE A 13 -4.43 -17.52 2.26
N ILE A 14 -5.15 -16.81 3.14
CA ILE A 14 -4.55 -16.14 4.29
C ILE A 14 -3.79 -17.13 5.16
N ALA A 15 -4.37 -18.29 5.48
CA ALA A 15 -3.72 -19.31 6.31
C ALA A 15 -2.42 -19.86 5.68
N SER A 16 -2.32 -19.88 4.36
CA SER A 16 -1.11 -20.35 3.64
C SER A 16 0.10 -19.41 3.75
N TYR A 17 -0.06 -18.18 4.25
CA TYR A 17 1.05 -17.22 4.44
C TYR A 17 1.34 -17.00 5.92
N THR A 18 2.62 -16.87 6.27
CA THR A 18 3.03 -16.43 7.61
C THR A 18 2.91 -14.91 7.77
N ILE A 19 3.01 -14.16 6.67
CA ILE A 19 2.92 -12.70 6.63
C ILE A 19 1.48 -12.21 6.50
N LYS A 20 1.24 -10.94 6.87
CA LYS A 20 0.01 -10.23 6.53
C LYS A 20 -0.05 -9.98 5.03
N LEU A 21 -1.24 -10.03 4.46
CA LEU A 21 -1.46 -9.79 3.02
C LEU A 21 -2.20 -8.48 2.79
N THR A 22 -2.00 -7.88 1.61
CA THR A 22 -2.85 -6.78 1.15
C THR A 22 -4.10 -7.31 0.44
N VAL A 23 -5.16 -6.49 0.38
CA VAL A 23 -6.38 -6.81 -0.38
C VAL A 23 -6.07 -7.17 -1.83
N ARG A 24 -5.14 -6.43 -2.46
CA ARG A 24 -4.68 -6.73 -3.84
C ARG A 24 -3.98 -8.07 -3.96
N GLN A 25 -3.12 -8.41 -3.00
CA GLN A 25 -2.43 -9.71 -3.02
C GLN A 25 -3.43 -10.86 -2.95
N ILE A 26 -4.42 -10.77 -2.05
CA ILE A 26 -5.47 -11.79 -1.94
C ILE A 26 -6.28 -11.86 -3.24
N PHE A 27 -6.69 -10.72 -3.79
CA PHE A 27 -7.41 -10.67 -5.06
C PHE A 27 -6.64 -11.38 -6.20
N TYR A 28 -5.35 -11.09 -6.33
CA TYR A 28 -4.53 -11.73 -7.37
C TYR A 28 -4.37 -13.23 -7.18
N ARG A 29 -4.32 -13.72 -5.93
CA ARG A 29 -4.31 -15.16 -5.65
C ARG A 29 -5.60 -15.84 -6.06
N ILE A 30 -6.75 -15.20 -5.84
CA ILE A 30 -8.07 -15.76 -6.18
C ILE A 30 -8.32 -15.83 -7.69
N ILE A 31 -7.85 -14.84 -8.47
CA ILE A 31 -8.06 -14.82 -9.92
C ILE A 31 -6.99 -15.63 -10.68
N SER A 32 -5.96 -16.11 -9.98
CA SER A 32 -4.87 -16.91 -10.55
C SER A 32 -5.07 -18.40 -10.25
N PRO A 33 -4.38 -19.31 -10.96
CA PRO A 33 -4.32 -20.71 -10.57
C PRO A 33 -3.85 -20.85 -9.11
N PRO A 34 -4.44 -21.78 -8.33
CA PRO A 34 -5.39 -22.81 -8.77
C PRO A 34 -6.88 -22.38 -8.80
N TYR A 35 -7.25 -21.21 -8.27
CA TYR A 35 -8.66 -20.89 -8.01
C TYR A 35 -9.41 -20.31 -9.22
N GLN A 36 -8.80 -19.35 -9.94
CA GLN A 36 -9.37 -18.72 -11.14
C GLN A 36 -10.87 -18.32 -11.05
N LEU A 37 -11.32 -17.83 -9.89
CA LEU A 37 -12.76 -17.64 -9.63
C LEU A 37 -13.41 -16.56 -10.51
N PHE A 38 -12.67 -15.51 -10.84
CA PHE A 38 -13.20 -14.34 -11.55
C PHE A 38 -12.16 -13.75 -12.51
N ALA A 39 -12.64 -13.01 -13.53
CA ALA A 39 -11.77 -12.28 -14.44
C ALA A 39 -11.05 -11.11 -13.75
N ASN A 40 -9.83 -10.80 -14.19
CA ASN A 40 -9.05 -9.66 -13.72
C ASN A 40 -9.61 -8.34 -14.28
N THR A 41 -10.69 -7.85 -13.68
CA THR A 41 -11.31 -6.57 -14.05
C THR A 41 -11.42 -5.65 -12.84
N MET A 42 -11.39 -4.34 -13.10
CA MET A 42 -11.57 -3.32 -12.07
C MET A 42 -12.92 -3.46 -11.34
N GLN A 43 -13.96 -3.88 -12.06
CA GLN A 43 -15.29 -4.11 -11.48
C GLN A 43 -15.26 -5.27 -10.47
N ASN A 44 -14.61 -6.38 -10.82
CA ASN A 44 -14.47 -7.53 -9.92
C ASN A 44 -13.62 -7.19 -8.70
N TYR A 45 -12.55 -6.42 -8.88
CA TYR A 45 -11.74 -5.94 -7.76
C TYR A 45 -12.56 -5.09 -6.78
N LYS A 46 -13.34 -4.12 -7.28
CA LYS A 46 -14.22 -3.30 -6.43
C LYS A 46 -15.31 -4.11 -5.73
N GLN A 47 -15.85 -5.13 -6.39
CA GLN A 47 -16.82 -6.02 -5.78
C GLN A 47 -16.17 -6.87 -4.67
N PHE A 48 -14.97 -7.39 -4.91
CA PHE A 48 -14.18 -8.15 -3.95
C PHE A 48 -13.84 -7.32 -2.71
N ASP A 49 -13.34 -6.10 -2.89
CA ASP A 49 -12.98 -5.19 -1.81
C ASP A 49 -14.16 -4.90 -0.85
N ARG A 50 -15.35 -4.64 -1.41
CA ARG A 50 -16.58 -4.46 -0.63
C ARG A 50 -17.00 -5.73 0.10
N LEU A 51 -16.82 -6.89 -0.52
CA LEU A 51 -17.15 -8.19 0.06
C LEU A 51 -16.21 -8.52 1.23
N LEU A 52 -14.92 -8.25 1.07
CA LEU A 52 -13.90 -8.43 2.10
C LEU A 52 -14.14 -7.50 3.30
N THR A 53 -14.55 -6.26 3.04
CA THR A 53 -14.92 -5.29 4.09
C THR A 53 -16.03 -5.85 4.98
N ARG A 54 -17.13 -6.34 4.37
CA ARG A 54 -18.24 -6.95 5.12
C ARG A 54 -17.82 -8.18 5.92
N ALA A 55 -16.92 -9.00 5.38
CA ALA A 55 -16.42 -10.18 6.07
C ALA A 55 -15.56 -9.84 7.28
N ARG A 56 -14.73 -8.79 7.19
CA ARG A 56 -13.99 -8.26 8.33
C ARG A 56 -14.93 -7.69 9.39
N GLU A 57 -15.96 -6.93 8.98
CA GLU A 57 -16.95 -6.37 9.91
C GLU A 57 -17.75 -7.45 10.67
N ARG A 58 -17.97 -8.61 10.04
CA ARG A 58 -18.64 -9.76 10.65
C ARG A 58 -17.73 -10.65 11.50
N GLY A 59 -16.41 -10.47 11.40
CA GLY A 59 -15.43 -11.34 12.05
C GLY A 59 -15.16 -12.66 11.31
N ASP A 60 -15.68 -12.83 10.08
CA ASP A 60 -15.47 -14.04 9.26
C ASP A 60 -14.05 -14.12 8.67
N ILE A 61 -13.33 -12.99 8.67
CA ILE A 61 -11.92 -12.88 8.34
C ILE A 61 -11.23 -12.13 9.47
N ASP A 62 -10.12 -12.68 9.97
CA ASP A 62 -9.28 -12.03 10.97
C ASP A 62 -8.69 -10.72 10.42
N TRP A 63 -9.06 -9.61 11.07
CA TRP A 63 -8.68 -8.27 10.70
C TRP A 63 -7.17 -8.03 10.82
N GLU A 64 -6.46 -8.77 11.66
CA GLU A 64 -5.01 -8.63 11.86
C GLU A 64 -4.19 -9.26 10.74
N ARG A 65 -4.79 -10.13 9.94
CA ARG A 65 -4.12 -10.87 8.85
C ARG A 65 -4.01 -10.09 7.55
N ILE A 66 -4.73 -8.97 7.45
CA ILE A 66 -4.78 -8.13 6.25
C ILE A 66 -4.34 -6.71 6.60
N GLU A 67 -3.36 -6.22 5.86
CA GLU A 67 -2.80 -4.88 6.03
C GLU A 67 -2.85 -4.05 4.74
N ASP A 68 -2.89 -2.72 4.89
CA ASP A 68 -2.75 -1.79 3.78
C ASP A 68 -1.33 -1.21 3.76
N ARG A 69 -0.51 -1.69 2.82
CA ARG A 69 0.88 -1.24 2.64
C ARG A 69 1.00 0.01 1.77
N ALA A 70 -0.06 0.41 1.08
CA ALA A 70 -0.03 1.55 0.16
C ALA A 70 -0.39 2.87 0.86
N ARG A 71 -0.98 2.80 2.06
CA ARG A 71 -1.10 3.96 2.92
C ARG A 71 0.24 4.29 3.55
N THR A 72 0.94 5.26 2.97
CA THR A 72 1.65 6.22 3.82
C THR A 72 0.61 6.87 4.70
N THR A 73 0.73 6.72 6.02
CA THR A 73 -0.06 7.53 6.95
C THR A 73 0.28 8.99 6.67
N ILE A 74 -0.64 9.73 6.03
CA ILE A 74 -0.46 11.16 5.76
C ILE A 74 -0.54 11.99 7.06
N GLY A 75 -0.86 11.38 8.21
CA GLY A 75 -0.81 12.11 9.47
C GLY A 75 -1.22 11.32 10.72
N GLY A 76 -0.56 11.66 11.83
CA GLY A 76 -1.01 11.67 13.22
C GLY A 76 -0.89 13.11 13.75
N ASP A 77 -0.72 13.31 15.05
CA ASP A 77 -0.42 14.62 15.64
C ASP A 77 0.99 15.08 15.21
N PHE A 78 1.08 15.64 14.01
CA PHE A 78 2.30 16.21 13.45
C PHE A 78 2.24 17.72 13.58
N GLY A 79 3.23 18.26 14.27
CA GLY A 79 3.35 19.68 14.53
C GLY A 79 4.60 19.96 15.34
N TYR A 80 4.75 21.21 15.75
CA TYR A 80 5.84 21.65 16.60
C TYR A 80 5.23 22.10 17.92
N SER A 81 5.89 21.77 19.02
CA SER A 81 5.42 22.14 20.36
C SER A 81 5.43 23.66 20.59
N SER A 82 6.19 24.40 19.77
CA SER A 82 6.31 25.86 19.79
C SER A 82 6.73 26.43 18.42
N PRO A 83 6.53 27.74 18.17
CA PRO A 83 7.10 28.43 17.01
C PRO A 83 8.63 28.33 16.95
N GLU A 84 9.32 28.33 18.09
CA GLU A 84 10.77 28.19 18.19
C GLU A 84 11.24 26.83 17.70
N ASP A 85 10.55 25.75 18.05
CA ASP A 85 10.86 24.40 17.58
C ASP A 85 10.70 24.28 16.05
N PHE A 86 9.68 24.93 15.50
CA PHE A 86 9.52 25.02 14.05
C PHE A 86 10.71 25.72 13.41
N ILE A 87 11.06 26.92 13.87
CA ILE A 87 12.18 27.70 13.32
C ILE A 87 13.49 26.92 13.42
N ASN A 88 13.77 26.30 14.56
CA ASN A 88 14.97 25.48 14.76
C ASN A 88 15.02 24.30 13.79
N SER A 89 13.88 23.64 13.55
CA SER A 89 13.81 22.56 12.55
C SER A 89 14.10 23.06 11.14
N GLN A 90 13.58 24.23 10.75
CA GLN A 90 13.82 24.80 9.43
C GLN A 90 15.31 25.16 9.26
N ILE A 91 15.93 25.74 10.29
CA ILE A 91 17.37 26.04 10.29
C ILE A 91 18.19 24.75 10.16
N TYR A 92 17.82 23.70 10.88
CA TYR A 92 18.49 22.40 10.80
C TYR A 92 18.41 21.82 9.38
N TRP A 93 17.21 21.78 8.80
CA TRP A 93 17.02 21.27 7.44
C TRP A 93 17.78 22.10 6.41
N PHE A 94 17.75 23.43 6.53
CA PHE A 94 18.51 24.31 5.65
C PHE A 94 20.02 24.05 5.73
N LYS A 95 20.57 23.95 6.96
CA LYS A 95 22.00 23.65 7.17
C LYS A 95 22.43 22.29 6.59
N ASN A 96 21.50 21.33 6.51
CA ASN A 96 21.75 20.00 6.00
C ASN A 96 21.25 19.77 4.56
N SER A 97 20.78 20.84 3.89
CA SER A 97 20.21 20.74 2.53
C SER A 97 21.21 20.25 1.46
N TRP A 98 22.51 20.34 1.76
CA TRP A 98 23.58 19.86 0.88
C TRP A 98 23.47 18.36 0.57
N ASP A 99 22.93 17.54 1.48
CA ASP A 99 22.78 16.09 1.27
C ASP A 99 21.72 15.77 0.19
N SER A 100 20.77 16.68 0.00
CA SER A 100 19.75 16.58 -1.06
C SER A 100 20.10 17.39 -2.30
N TYR A 101 21.27 18.04 -2.33
CA TYR A 101 21.68 18.81 -3.48
C TYR A 101 21.94 17.89 -4.67
N THR A 102 21.23 18.16 -5.77
CA THR A 102 21.48 17.52 -7.06
C THR A 102 21.85 18.59 -8.08
N ARG A 103 22.86 18.30 -8.89
CA ARG A 103 23.25 19.16 -10.02
C ARG A 103 22.72 18.53 -11.31
N ARG A 104 22.38 19.36 -12.30
CA ARG A 104 22.17 18.88 -13.67
C ARG A 104 23.50 18.33 -14.20
N VAL A 105 23.62 17.01 -14.25
CA VAL A 105 24.85 16.31 -14.67
C VAL A 105 25.07 16.36 -16.18
N TRP A 106 24.07 16.82 -16.93
CA TRP A 106 24.07 16.82 -18.40
C TRP A 106 24.32 18.19 -19.03
N ASP A 107 24.43 19.27 -18.23
CA ASP A 107 24.60 20.63 -18.75
C ASP A 107 25.89 20.80 -19.57
N GLU A 108 26.88 19.94 -19.36
CA GLU A 108 28.17 19.91 -20.08
C GLU A 108 28.34 18.66 -20.96
N GLN A 109 27.29 17.85 -21.16
CA GLN A 109 27.43 16.58 -21.87
C GLN A 109 27.48 16.78 -23.39
N PRO A 110 28.59 16.39 -24.05
CA PRO A 110 28.76 16.60 -25.49
C PRO A 110 27.88 15.69 -26.36
N TYR A 111 27.31 14.63 -25.79
CA TYR A 111 26.52 13.64 -26.53
C TYR A 111 25.20 13.31 -25.83
N TYR A 112 24.20 12.95 -26.63
CA TYR A 112 22.90 12.55 -26.14
C TYR A 112 22.96 11.17 -25.47
N VAL A 113 22.32 11.03 -24.31
CA VAL A 113 22.20 9.75 -23.61
C VAL A 113 20.77 9.24 -23.78
N GLU A 114 20.62 8.10 -24.46
CA GLU A 114 19.36 7.34 -24.48
C GLU A 114 19.18 6.57 -23.17
N VAL A 115 17.95 6.59 -22.65
CA VAL A 115 17.52 5.89 -21.42
C VAL A 115 16.32 5.02 -21.75
#